data_AF-A0A937M159-F1
#
_entry.id   AF-A0A937M159-F1
#
_cell.length_a   1.000
_cell.length_b   1.000
_cell.length_c   1.000
_cell.angle_alpha   90.00
_cell.angle_beta   90.00
_cell.angle_gamma   90.00
#
_symmetry.space_group_name_H-M   'P 1'
#
loop_
_entity.id
_entity.type
_entity.pdbx_description
1 polymer ?
#
loop_
_entity_poly.entity_id
_entity_poly.type
_entity_poly.pdbx_seq_one_letter_code
_entity_poly.pdbx_strand_id
1 'polypeptide(L)'
;MANSKQTIKRAKQNVATYKLKHAQRSMARTAVKAVRASIDANDPVKAKEALLKAEKILDSTASKKVIHKNAAARYKSRLNKAVKALG
;
A
#
# COMPACT_ATOMS: atom_id res chain seq x y z
N MET A 1 24.94 15.33 -13.06
CA MET A 1 25.67 15.48 -11.77
C MET A 1 25.11 16.69 -11.04
N ALA A 2 24.96 16.64 -9.71
CA ALA A 2 24.40 17.75 -8.93
C ALA A 2 25.47 18.81 -8.70
N ASN A 3 25.47 19.87 -9.51
CA ASN A 3 26.61 20.79 -9.60
C ASN A 3 26.49 22.05 -8.71
N SER A 4 25.37 22.22 -8.00
CA SER A 4 25.14 23.32 -7.05
C SER A 4 24.92 22.79 -5.63
N LYS A 5 25.33 23.55 -4.61
CA LYS A 5 25.16 23.20 -3.17
C LYS A 5 23.72 22.76 -2.85
N GLN A 6 22.73 23.46 -3.40
CA GLN A 6 21.32 23.12 -3.21
C GLN A 6 20.95 21.78 -3.86
N THR A 7 21.44 21.53 -5.07
CA THR A 7 21.18 20.27 -5.79
C THR A 7 21.78 19.06 -5.09
N ILE A 8 22.99 19.19 -4.52
CA ILE A 8 23.65 18.14 -3.73
C ILE A 8 22.82 17.83 -2.47
N LYS A 9 22.32 18.86 -1.78
CA LYS A 9 21.44 18.69 -0.61
C LYS A 9 20.14 17.97 -0.99
N ARG A 10 19.49 18.35 -2.09
CA ARG A 10 18.27 17.69 -2.58
C ARG A 10 18.52 16.24 -2.95
N ALA A 11 19.64 15.91 -3.58
CA ALA A 11 20.01 14.53 -3.89
C ALA A 11 20.09 13.66 -2.62
N LYS A 12 20.74 14.14 -1.56
CA LYS A 12 20.82 13.44 -0.26
C LYS A 12 19.44 13.23 0.37
N GLN A 13 18.59 14.26 0.38
CA GLN A 13 17.23 14.19 0.92
C GLN A 13 16.33 13.21 0.13
N ASN A 14 16.48 13.19 -1.20
CA ASN A 14 15.71 12.32 -2.07
C ASN A 14 16.02 10.85 -1.80
N VAL A 15 17.28 10.48 -1.60
CA VAL A 15 17.67 9.09 -1.27
C VAL A 15 17.03 8.62 0.03
N ALA A 16 17.06 9.43 1.09
CA ALA A 16 16.44 9.09 2.36
C ALA A 16 14.91 8.95 2.23
N THR A 17 14.26 9.90 1.56
CA THR A 17 12.82 9.89 1.32
C THR A 17 12.40 8.70 0.46
N TYR A 18 13.19 8.37 -0.56
CA TYR A 18 12.98 7.22 -1.43
C TYR A 18 12.97 5.93 -0.61
N LYS A 19 14.02 5.67 0.19
CA LYS A 19 14.10 4.45 1.02
C LYS A 19 12.85 4.27 1.91
N LEU A 20 12.43 5.33 2.59
CA LEU A 20 11.24 5.31 3.45
C LEU A 20 9.95 5.01 2.65
N LYS A 21 9.71 5.75 1.56
CA LYS A 21 8.50 5.57 0.73
C LYS A 21 8.48 4.21 0.05
N HIS A 22 9.65 3.67 -0.32
CA HIS A 22 9.76 2.34 -0.90
C HIS A 22 9.34 1.26 0.10
N ALA A 23 9.81 1.32 1.35
CA ALA A 23 9.39 0.40 2.40
C ALA A 23 7.87 0.47 2.66
N GLN A 24 7.31 1.68 2.77
CA GLN A 24 5.88 1.90 2.98
C GLN A 24 5.03 1.37 1.81
N ARG A 25 5.48 1.58 0.57
CA ARG A 25 4.81 1.04 -0.62
C ARG A 25 4.88 -0.48 -0.66
N SER A 26 6.01 -1.08 -0.27
CA SER A 26 6.16 -2.53 -0.17
C SER A 26 5.15 -3.12 0.82
N MET A 27 5.06 -2.53 2.02
CA MET A 27 4.09 -2.93 3.04
C MET A 27 2.64 -2.92 2.53
N ALA A 28 2.22 -1.85 1.84
CA ALA A 28 0.87 -1.79 1.25
C ALA A 28 0.64 -2.87 0.19
N ARG A 29 1.63 -3.17 -0.66
CA ARG A 29 1.53 -4.23 -1.67
C ARG A 29 1.44 -5.61 -1.03
N THR A 30 2.21 -5.86 0.02
CA THR A 30 2.16 -7.12 0.77
C THR A 30 0.80 -7.32 1.43
N ALA A 31 0.22 -6.29 2.03
CA ALA A 31 -1.13 -6.37 2.61
C ALA A 31 -2.19 -6.74 1.56
N VAL A 32 -2.14 -6.10 0.38
CA VAL A 32 -3.05 -6.43 -0.74
C VAL A 32 -2.82 -7.87 -1.23
N LYS A 33 -1.56 -8.33 -1.30
CA LYS A 33 -1.23 -9.70 -1.70
C LYS A 33 -1.75 -10.73 -0.69
N ALA A 34 -1.68 -10.45 0.61
CA ALA A 34 -2.19 -11.33 1.64
C ALA A 34 -3.71 -11.57 1.50
N VAL A 35 -4.49 -10.50 1.26
CA VAL A 35 -5.94 -10.64 1.01
C VAL A 35 -6.22 -11.49 -0.23
N ARG A 36 -5.49 -11.25 -1.33
CA ARG A 36 -5.64 -12.05 -2.55
C ARG A 36 -5.31 -13.53 -2.32
N ALA A 37 -4.24 -13.82 -1.59
CA ALA A 37 -3.90 -15.20 -1.24
C ALA A 37 -4.99 -15.88 -0.40
N SER A 38 -5.63 -15.15 0.53
CA SER A 38 -6.77 -15.69 1.29
C SER A 38 -8.02 -15.91 0.42
N ILE A 39 -8.23 -15.05 -0.58
CA ILE A 39 -9.30 -15.21 -1.57
C ILE A 39 -9.05 -16.46 -2.42
N ASP A 40 -7.83 -16.63 -2.93
CA ASP A 40 -7.44 -17.79 -3.74
C ASP A 40 -7.54 -19.10 -2.95
N ALA A 41 -7.36 -19.04 -1.63
CA ALA A 41 -7.53 -20.17 -0.71
C ALA A 41 -8.99 -20.47 -0.31
N ASN A 42 -9.98 -19.71 -0.82
CA ASN A 42 -11.41 -19.85 -0.51
C ASN A 42 -11.76 -19.84 1.00
N ASP A 43 -11.00 -19.12 1.82
CA ASP A 43 -11.27 -18.99 3.27
C ASP A 43 -11.95 -17.63 3.57
N PRO A 44 -13.28 -17.59 3.75
CA PRO A 44 -14.01 -16.33 3.91
C PRO A 44 -13.72 -15.64 5.24
N VAL A 45 -13.37 -16.38 6.31
CA VAL A 45 -13.07 -15.81 7.63
C VAL A 45 -11.73 -15.12 7.58
N LYS A 46 -10.69 -15.80 7.09
CA LYS A 46 -9.35 -15.22 6.96
C LYS A 46 -9.33 -14.07 5.95
N ALA A 47 -10.11 -14.15 4.87
CA ALA A 47 -10.20 -13.07 3.90
C ALA A 47 -10.78 -11.78 4.52
N LYS A 48 -11.82 -11.88 5.36
CA LYS A 48 -12.40 -10.74 6.09
C LYS A 48 -11.41 -10.13 7.08
N GLU A 49 -10.69 -10.93 7.85
CA GLU A 49 -9.67 -10.44 8.79
C GLU A 49 -8.48 -9.78 8.07
N ALA A 50 -7.99 -10.40 7.00
CA ALA A 50 -6.91 -9.85 6.19
C ALA A 50 -7.32 -8.53 5.54
N LEU A 51 -8.58 -8.42 5.12
CA LEU A 51 -9.12 -7.21 4.52
C LEU A 51 -9.11 -6.04 5.51
N LEU A 52 -9.57 -6.23 6.76
CA LEU A 52 -9.54 -5.19 7.80
C LEU A 52 -8.11 -4.67 8.05
N LYS A 53 -7.13 -5.59 8.11
CA LYS A 53 -5.71 -5.24 8.26
C LYS A 53 -5.22 -4.46 7.04
N ALA A 54 -5.60 -4.88 5.83
CA ALA A 54 -5.20 -4.22 4.59
C ALA A 54 -5.79 -2.82 4.44
N GLU A 55 -7.06 -2.60 4.82
CA GLU A 55 -7.71 -1.30 4.79
C GLU A 55 -6.97 -0.28 5.66
N LYS A 56 -6.63 -0.65 6.91
CA LYS A 56 -5.87 0.20 7.83
C LYS A 56 -4.51 0.62 7.24
N ILE A 57 -3.80 -0.30 6.60
CA ILE A 57 -2.49 -0.03 5.98
C ILE A 57 -2.64 0.88 4.75
N LEU A 58 -3.64 0.61 3.90
CA LEU A 58 -3.90 1.41 2.70
C LEU A 58 -4.28 2.85 3.05
N ASP A 59 -5.12 3.06 4.05
CA ASP A 59 -5.51 4.40 4.46
C ASP A 59 -4.35 5.15 5.13
N SER A 60 -3.56 4.49 5.97
CA SER A 60 -2.36 5.10 6.55
C SER A 60 -1.34 5.51 5.48
N THR A 61 -1.13 4.69 4.45
CA THR A 61 -0.19 4.99 3.36
C THR A 61 -0.72 6.07 2.41
N ALA A 62 -2.05 6.18 2.25
CA ALA A 62 -2.69 7.29 1.55
C ALA A 62 -2.53 8.62 2.30
N SER A 63 -2.77 8.63 3.61
CA SER A 63 -2.58 9.83 4.46
C SER A 63 -1.14 10.33 4.43
N LYS A 64 -0.16 9.42 4.38
CA LYS A 64 1.27 9.75 4.23
C LYS A 64 1.67 10.15 2.80
N LYS A 65 0.72 10.26 1.87
CA LYS A 65 0.93 10.62 0.45
C LYS A 65 1.94 9.69 -0.25
N VAL A 66 2.01 8.42 0.17
CA VAL A 66 2.84 7.40 -0.49
C VAL A 66 2.10 6.83 -1.71
N ILE A 67 0.79 6.67 -1.57
CA ILE A 67 -0.16 6.34 -2.63
C ILE A 67 -1.23 7.42 -2.69
N HIS A 68 -1.83 7.62 -3.87
CA HIS A 68 -2.93 8.57 -4.01
C HIS A 68 -4.21 8.04 -3.34
N LYS A 69 -5.03 8.92 -2.76
CA LYS A 69 -6.31 8.55 -2.12
C LYS A 69 -7.22 7.73 -3.03
N ASN A 70 -7.30 8.09 -4.32
CA ASN A 70 -8.11 7.35 -5.30
C ASN A 70 -7.53 5.95 -5.59
N ALA A 71 -6.21 5.78 -5.49
CA ALA A 71 -5.58 4.47 -5.64
C ALA A 71 -5.92 3.57 -4.44
N ALA A 72 -5.85 4.10 -3.22
CA ALA A 72 -6.28 3.39 -2.01
C ALA A 72 -7.76 3.01 -2.09
N ALA A 73 -8.65 3.95 -2.43
CA ALA A 73 -10.08 3.70 -2.62
C ALA A 73 -10.36 2.62 -3.67
N ARG A 74 -9.64 2.65 -4.80
CA ARG A 74 -9.75 1.61 -5.84
C ARG A 74 -9.32 0.24 -5.33
N TYR A 75 -8.25 0.14 -4.55
CA TYR A 75 -7.83 -1.12 -3.95
C TYR A 75 -8.88 -1.66 -2.97
N LYS A 76 -9.38 -0.81 -2.06
CA LYS A 76 -10.43 -1.19 -1.10
C LYS A 76 -11.69 -1.69 -1.81
N SER A 77 -12.20 -0.92 -2.78
CA SER A 77 -13.41 -1.29 -3.54
C SER A 77 -13.26 -2.64 -4.25
N ARG A 78 -12.12 -2.88 -4.91
CA ARG A 78 -11.87 -4.15 -5.63
C ARG A 78 -11.73 -5.34 -4.69
N LEU A 79 -11.01 -5.18 -3.57
CA LEU A 79 -10.86 -6.25 -2.59
C LEU A 79 -12.19 -6.57 -1.89
N ASN A 80 -12.96 -5.55 -1.52
CA ASN A 80 -14.29 -5.75 -0.93
C ASN A 80 -15.23 -6.49 -1.89
N LYS A 81 -15.22 -6.15 -3.18
CA LYS A 81 -16.02 -6.88 -4.18
C LYS A 81 -15.60 -8.35 -4.28
N ALA A 82 -14.30 -8.63 -4.25
CA ALA A 82 -13.78 -10.00 -4.34
C ALA A 82 -14.07 -10.83 -3.09
N VAL A 83 -13.92 -10.24 -1.89
CA VAL A 83 -14.27 -10.92 -0.63
C VAL A 83 -15.77 -11.16 -0.54
N LYS A 84 -16.61 -10.22 -0.96
CA LYS A 84 -18.07 -10.40 -1.01
C LYS A 84 -18.50 -11.49 -1.99
N ALA A 85 -17.76 -11.70 -3.08
CA ALA A 85 -18.05 -12.76 -4.04
C ALA A 85 -17.80 -14.19 -3.49
N LEU A 86 -17.04 -14.32 -2.39
CA LEU A 86 -16.83 -15.59 -1.69
C LEU A 86 -17.96 -15.97 -0.72
N GLY A 87 -18.81 -15.00 -0.31
CA GLY A 87 -19.85 -15.21 0.73
C GLY A 87 -20.21 -13.94 1.51
#